data_AF-A0A937QSQ0-F1
#
_entry.id   AF-A0A937QSQ0-F1
#
_cell.length_a   1.000
_cell.length_b   1.000
_cell.length_c   1.000
_cell.angle_alpha   90.00
_cell.angle_beta   90.00
_cell.angle_gamma   90.00
#
_symmetry.space_group_name_H-M   'P 1'
#
loop_
_entity.id
_entity.type
_entity.pdbx_description
1 polymer ?
#
loop_
_entity_poly.entity_id
_entity_poly.type
_entity_poly.pdbx_seq_one_letter_code
_entity_poly.pdbx_strand_id
1 'polypeptide(L)'
;MGCYQKRTYRDRVRVKDLVTFHVVVKETDLWVSAGENLEKETRDLVLDCRHQLETYIMSHPGFAAALSPCMEDPLAPALVKEMIEATRKGGVGPMASVAGAIAQNVGEGLLELTDQVIVENGGDIFLKANRDVTVSIFAGSSPLNEKFGLL
;
A
#
# COMPACT_ATOMS: atom_id res chain seq x y z
N MET A 1 0.54 1.69 -23.66
CA MET A 1 0.69 0.26 -23.37
C MET A 1 1.87 0.09 -22.43
N GLY A 2 1.63 0.04 -21.13
CA GLY A 2 2.68 -0.22 -20.16
C GLY A 2 3.09 -1.69 -20.24
N CYS A 3 4.39 -1.94 -20.45
CA CYS A 3 4.94 -3.29 -20.47
C CYS A 3 4.78 -3.90 -19.07
N TYR A 4 4.06 -5.02 -18.96
CA TYR A 4 4.03 -5.82 -17.73
C TYR A 4 5.43 -6.32 -17.42
N GLN A 5 6.08 -5.70 -16.43
CA GLN A 5 7.40 -6.10 -15.97
C GLN A 5 7.22 -7.11 -14.85
N LYS A 6 7.65 -8.36 -15.08
CA LYS A 6 7.57 -9.43 -14.08
C LYS A 6 8.29 -9.01 -12.80
N ARG A 7 7.61 -9.01 -11.66
CA ARG A 7 8.11 -8.55 -10.34
C ARG A 7 9.08 -9.56 -9.70
N THR A 8 10.16 -9.90 -10.39
CA THR A 8 11.19 -10.87 -9.94
C THR A 8 11.96 -10.44 -8.68
N TYR A 9 11.83 -9.20 -8.23
CA TYR A 9 12.42 -8.74 -6.97
C TYR A 9 11.77 -9.39 -5.75
N ARG A 10 10.48 -9.76 -5.83
CA ARG A 10 9.72 -10.41 -4.75
C ARG A 10 10.27 -11.79 -4.38
N ASP A 11 10.86 -12.50 -5.35
CA ASP A 11 11.49 -13.82 -5.14
C ASP A 11 12.75 -13.76 -4.25
N ARG A 12 13.26 -12.55 -3.94
CA ARG A 12 14.51 -12.32 -3.20
C ARG A 12 14.28 -11.85 -1.77
N VAL A 13 13.02 -11.66 -1.37
CA VAL A 13 12.64 -11.20 -0.03
C VAL A 13 12.82 -12.36 0.96
N ARG A 14 13.96 -12.39 1.66
CA ARG A 14 14.21 -13.29 2.80
C ARG A 14 13.98 -12.54 4.10
N VAL A 15 12.73 -12.44 4.54
CA VAL A 15 12.45 -11.91 5.88
C VAL A 15 12.53 -13.09 6.85
N LYS A 16 13.66 -13.19 7.56
CA LYS A 16 13.87 -14.22 8.58
C LYS A 16 12.70 -14.19 9.58
N ASP A 17 12.13 -15.33 9.91
CA ASP A 17 11.04 -15.45 10.89
C ASP A 17 9.68 -14.82 10.50
N LEU A 18 9.45 -14.46 9.22
CA LEU A 18 8.12 -14.06 8.73
C LEU A 18 7.60 -15.00 7.64
N VAL A 19 6.28 -15.18 7.60
CA VAL A 19 5.56 -15.81 6.51
C VAL A 19 5.24 -14.75 5.46
N THR A 20 5.55 -15.04 4.20
CA THR A 20 5.30 -14.13 3.07
C THR A 20 4.25 -14.71 2.16
N PHE A 21 3.26 -13.89 1.80
CA PHE A 21 2.14 -14.26 0.94
C PHE A 21 1.70 -13.07 0.07
N HIS A 22 0.80 -13.36 -0.87
CA HIS A 22 0.38 -12.42 -1.91
C HIS A 22 -1.14 -12.34 -1.97
N VAL A 23 -1.70 -11.12 -1.94
CA VAL A 23 -3.14 -10.88 -2.02
C VAL A 23 -3.45 -9.95 -3.18
N VAL A 24 -4.30 -10.41 -4.09
CA VAL A 24 -4.78 -9.62 -5.23
C VAL A 24 -6.29 -9.46 -5.16
N VAL A 25 -6.75 -8.21 -5.19
CA VAL A 25 -8.16 -7.85 -5.28
C VAL A 25 -8.30 -6.74 -6.32
N LYS A 26 -8.83 -7.10 -7.50
CA LYS A 26 -8.88 -6.24 -8.69
C LYS A 26 -7.47 -5.67 -9.01
N GLU A 27 -7.29 -4.34 -8.97
CA GLU A 27 -6.02 -3.68 -9.25
C GLU A 27 -5.08 -3.62 -8.03
N THR A 28 -5.58 -3.93 -6.83
CA THR A 28 -4.77 -3.94 -5.61
C THR A 28 -3.98 -5.25 -5.54
N ASP A 29 -2.66 -5.15 -5.49
CA ASP A 29 -1.73 -6.28 -5.51
C ASP A 29 -0.72 -6.12 -4.37
N LEU A 30 -1.01 -6.75 -3.23
CA LEU A 30 -0.22 -6.65 -2.01
C LEU A 30 0.73 -7.82 -1.85
N TRP A 31 1.99 -7.51 -1.58
CA TRP A 31 2.96 -8.46 -1.07
C TRP A 31 3.13 -8.22 0.42
N VAL A 32 2.83 -9.24 1.22
CA VAL A 32 2.77 -9.11 2.68
C VAL A 32 3.73 -10.09 3.33
N SER A 33 4.51 -9.61 4.30
CA SER A 33 5.31 -10.45 5.20
C SER A 33 4.88 -10.18 6.64
N ALA A 34 4.42 -11.21 7.35
CA ALA A 34 3.88 -11.12 8.71
C ALA A 34 4.37 -12.27 9.60
N GLY A 35 4.14 -12.19 10.92
CA GLY A 35 4.55 -13.25 11.87
C GLY A 35 3.90 -14.61 11.61
N GLU A 36 2.73 -14.62 10.95
CA GLU A 36 2.01 -15.82 10.55
C GLU A 36 1.26 -15.59 9.21
N ASN A 37 0.58 -16.61 8.70
CA ASN A 37 -0.22 -16.47 7.48
C ASN A 37 -1.54 -15.76 7.78
N LEU A 38 -1.67 -14.51 7.32
CA LEU A 38 -2.85 -13.67 7.49
C LEU A 38 -3.49 -13.31 6.15
N GLU A 39 -3.44 -14.20 5.15
CA GLU A 39 -3.93 -13.93 3.78
C GLU A 39 -5.42 -13.58 3.75
N LYS A 40 -6.23 -14.23 4.59
CA LYS A 40 -7.67 -14.00 4.65
C LYS A 40 -7.97 -12.62 5.23
N GLU A 41 -7.35 -12.29 6.36
CA GLU A 41 -7.50 -11.02 7.07
C GLU A 41 -7.02 -9.86 6.19
N THR A 42 -5.90 -10.07 5.49
CA THR A 42 -5.38 -9.12 4.49
C THR A 42 -6.40 -8.89 3.38
N ARG A 43 -7.02 -9.96 2.84
CA ARG A 43 -8.04 -9.85 1.79
C ARG A 43 -9.28 -9.10 2.25
N ASP A 44 -9.74 -9.37 3.46
CA ASP A 44 -10.91 -8.72 4.06
C ASP A 44 -10.63 -7.21 4.25
N LEU A 45 -9.48 -6.83 4.81
CA LEU A 45 -9.06 -5.44 4.96
C LEU A 45 -8.93 -4.70 3.61
N VAL A 46 -8.40 -5.37 2.58
CA VAL A 46 -8.34 -4.80 1.22
C VAL A 46 -9.75 -4.56 0.67
N LEU A 47 -10.67 -5.50 0.84
CA LEU A 47 -12.06 -5.34 0.40
C LEU A 47 -12.74 -4.16 1.11
N ASP A 48 -12.52 -4.00 2.41
CA ASP A 48 -13.06 -2.88 3.19
C ASP A 48 -12.52 -1.53 2.71
N CYS A 49 -11.20 -1.43 2.49
CA CYS A 49 -10.57 -0.23 1.92
C CYS A 49 -11.17 0.12 0.56
N ARG A 50 -11.28 -0.89 -0.32
CA ARG A 50 -11.84 -0.70 -1.66
C ARG A 50 -13.31 -0.33 -1.62
N HIS A 51 -14.10 -0.91 -0.72
CA HIS A 51 -15.51 -0.58 -0.56
C HIS A 51 -15.67 0.90 -0.17
N GLN A 52 -14.94 1.36 0.84
CA GLN A 52 -14.93 2.76 1.25
C GLN A 52 -14.62 3.71 0.07
N LEU A 53 -13.56 3.41 -0.68
CA LEU A 53 -13.11 4.25 -1.80
C LEU A 53 -14.09 4.21 -2.99
N GLU A 54 -14.48 3.01 -3.43
CA GLU A 54 -15.35 2.82 -4.59
C GLU A 54 -16.74 3.45 -4.34
N THR A 55 -17.33 3.26 -3.15
CA THR A 55 -18.60 3.88 -2.77
C THR A 55 -18.51 5.40 -2.69
N TYR A 56 -17.40 5.94 -2.17
CA TYR A 56 -17.21 7.39 -2.16
C TYR A 56 -17.07 7.96 -3.57
N ILE A 57 -16.30 7.32 -4.46
CA ILE A 57 -16.14 7.73 -5.86
C ILE A 57 -17.50 7.70 -6.60
N MET A 58 -18.36 6.71 -6.32
CA MET A 58 -19.69 6.63 -6.93
C MET A 58 -20.56 7.86 -6.63
N SER A 59 -20.47 8.40 -5.42
CA SER A 59 -21.19 9.61 -5.00
C SER A 59 -20.45 10.91 -5.33
N HIS A 60 -19.13 10.85 -5.47
CA HIS A 60 -18.24 11.98 -5.73
C HIS A 60 -17.32 11.68 -6.93
N PRO A 61 -17.85 11.59 -8.16
CA PRO A 61 -17.08 11.13 -9.33
C PRO A 61 -15.86 12.02 -9.64
N GLY A 62 -15.90 13.29 -9.25
CA GLY A 62 -14.76 14.21 -9.37
C GLY A 62 -13.53 13.81 -8.53
N PHE A 63 -13.71 13.01 -7.47
CA PHE A 63 -12.63 12.59 -6.58
C PHE A 63 -11.55 11.76 -7.31
N ALA A 64 -11.97 10.82 -8.15
CA ALA A 64 -11.05 9.94 -8.88
C ALA A 64 -10.24 10.69 -9.95
N ALA A 65 -10.82 11.74 -10.54
CA ALA A 65 -10.20 12.52 -11.61
C ALA A 65 -9.46 13.77 -11.11
N ALA A 66 -9.58 14.10 -9.82
CA ALA A 66 -8.94 15.28 -9.25
C ALA A 66 -7.42 15.15 -9.33
N LEU A 67 -6.77 16.18 -9.87
CA LEU A 67 -5.31 16.32 -9.92
C LEU A 67 -4.77 17.34 -8.90
N SER A 68 -5.68 17.99 -8.17
CA SER A 68 -5.40 18.97 -7.12
C SER A 68 -6.12 18.55 -5.83
N PRO A 69 -5.71 19.07 -4.67
CA PRO A 69 -6.29 18.68 -3.40
C PRO A 69 -7.81 18.87 -3.39
N CYS A 70 -8.52 17.87 -2.88
CA CYS A 70 -9.96 17.98 -2.63
C CYS A 70 -10.23 18.74 -1.34
N MET A 71 -11.42 19.33 -1.24
CA MET A 71 -11.90 19.90 0.02
C MET A 71 -12.09 18.80 1.07
N GLU A 72 -11.96 19.17 2.34
CA GLU A 72 -12.30 18.27 3.44
C GLU A 72 -13.77 17.86 3.38
N ASP A 73 -14.01 16.57 3.58
CA ASP A 73 -15.34 16.02 3.79
C ASP A 73 -15.38 15.29 5.14
N PRO A 74 -15.94 15.92 6.19
CA PRO A 74 -16.09 15.30 7.51
C PRO A 74 -16.99 14.06 7.53
N LEU A 75 -17.80 13.82 6.50
CA LEU A 75 -18.68 12.65 6.38
C LEU A 75 -18.08 11.53 5.52
N ALA A 76 -16.94 11.78 4.87
CA ALA A 76 -16.26 10.76 4.09
C ALA A 76 -15.78 9.56 4.96
N PRO A 77 -15.63 8.37 4.36
CA PRO A 77 -14.99 7.23 5.03
C PRO A 77 -13.57 7.55 5.52
N ALA A 78 -13.08 6.78 6.49
CA ALA A 78 -11.78 7.03 7.12
C ALA A 78 -10.64 7.05 6.09
N LEU A 79 -10.56 6.03 5.24
CA LEU A 79 -9.56 5.94 4.17
C LEU A 79 -9.58 7.18 3.26
N VAL A 80 -10.76 7.68 2.92
CA VAL A 80 -10.93 8.84 2.03
C VAL A 80 -10.44 10.13 2.72
N LYS A 81 -10.75 10.30 3.99
CA LYS A 81 -10.26 11.44 4.79
C LYS A 81 -8.75 11.47 4.85
N GLU A 82 -8.13 10.32 5.13
CA GLU A 82 -6.68 10.17 5.15
C GLU A 82 -6.06 10.52 3.79
N MET A 83 -6.64 10.04 2.68
CA MET A 83 -6.18 10.39 1.33
C MET A 83 -6.27 11.88 1.03
N ILE A 84 -7.35 12.56 1.45
CA ILE A 84 -7.51 14.01 1.28
C ILE A 84 -6.45 14.76 2.09
N GLU A 85 -6.22 14.35 3.34
CA GLU A 85 -5.26 14.99 4.21
C GLU A 85 -3.82 14.81 3.71
N ALA A 86 -3.44 13.57 3.37
CA ALA A 86 -2.08 13.21 2.93
C ALA A 86 -1.65 13.97 1.67
N THR A 87 -2.56 14.16 0.73
CA THR A 87 -2.25 14.78 -0.57
C THR A 87 -2.28 16.31 -0.54
N ARG A 88 -2.86 16.92 0.49
CA ARG A 88 -3.01 18.38 0.61
C ARG A 88 -1.68 19.11 0.58
N LYS A 89 -0.71 18.69 1.40
CA LYS A 89 0.61 19.33 1.48
C LYS A 89 1.40 19.18 0.17
N GLY A 90 1.16 18.09 -0.55
CA GLY A 90 1.76 17.83 -1.86
C GLY A 90 1.12 18.61 -3.00
N GLY A 91 -0.03 19.25 -2.78
CA GLY A 91 -0.74 19.98 -3.84
C GLY A 91 -1.27 19.07 -4.96
N VAL A 92 -1.48 17.79 -4.67
CA VAL A 92 -1.93 16.78 -5.65
C VAL A 92 -3.32 16.25 -5.29
N GLY A 93 -3.95 15.57 -6.25
CA GLY A 93 -5.24 14.91 -6.02
C GLY A 93 -5.14 13.65 -5.16
N PRO A 94 -6.25 13.23 -4.53
CA PRO A 94 -6.27 12.16 -3.52
C PRO A 94 -5.86 10.79 -4.07
N MET A 95 -6.12 10.50 -5.35
CA MET A 95 -5.72 9.22 -5.95
C MET A 95 -4.19 9.03 -6.00
N ALA A 96 -3.40 10.09 -5.82
CA ALA A 96 -1.94 9.99 -5.75
C ALA A 96 -1.45 9.24 -4.49
N SER A 97 -2.26 9.11 -3.44
CA SER A 97 -1.89 8.40 -2.21
C SER A 97 -2.56 7.04 -2.05
N VAL A 98 -3.32 6.57 -3.05
CA VAL A 98 -4.20 5.40 -2.90
C VAL A 98 -3.45 4.12 -2.50
N ALA A 99 -2.29 3.87 -3.12
CA ALA A 99 -1.55 2.64 -2.87
C ALA A 99 -0.93 2.63 -1.46
N GLY A 100 -0.30 3.73 -1.05
CA GLY A 100 0.18 3.94 0.31
C GLY A 100 -0.93 3.92 1.38
N ALA A 101 -2.07 4.56 1.13
CA ALA A 101 -3.19 4.57 2.07
C ALA A 101 -3.73 3.16 2.33
N ILE A 102 -3.88 2.34 1.26
CA ILE A 102 -4.26 0.93 1.39
C ILE A 102 -3.18 0.13 2.12
N ALA A 103 -1.90 0.30 1.77
CA ALA A 103 -0.81 -0.42 2.43
C ALA A 103 -0.78 -0.12 3.94
N GLN A 104 -1.00 1.14 4.32
CA GLN A 104 -1.07 1.56 5.72
C GLN A 104 -2.29 0.97 6.43
N ASN A 105 -3.50 1.14 5.90
CA ASN A 105 -4.73 0.63 6.53
C ASN A 105 -4.69 -0.89 6.72
N VAL A 106 -4.20 -1.62 5.72
CA VAL A 106 -4.00 -3.07 5.83
C VAL A 106 -2.93 -3.40 6.86
N GLY A 107 -1.80 -2.70 6.84
CA GLY A 107 -0.73 -2.91 7.80
C GLY A 107 -1.16 -2.68 9.24
N GLU A 108 -1.84 -1.57 9.52
CA GLU A 108 -2.39 -1.24 10.84
C GLU A 108 -3.42 -2.26 11.30
N GLY A 109 -4.34 -2.69 10.42
CA GLY A 109 -5.31 -3.75 10.76
C GLY A 109 -4.65 -5.10 11.07
N LEU A 110 -3.60 -5.47 10.32
CA LEU A 110 -2.85 -6.71 10.59
C LEU A 110 -2.05 -6.63 11.89
N LEU A 111 -1.63 -5.44 12.33
CA LEU A 111 -0.91 -5.25 13.60
C LEU A 111 -1.77 -5.55 14.83
N GLU A 112 -3.09 -5.69 14.69
CA GLU A 112 -3.95 -6.20 15.77
C GLU A 112 -3.77 -7.71 16.00
N LEU A 113 -3.19 -8.42 15.02
CA LEU A 113 -3.02 -9.88 15.03
C LEU A 113 -1.56 -10.31 15.09
N THR A 114 -0.65 -9.44 14.67
CA THR A 114 0.79 -9.73 14.67
C THR A 114 1.60 -8.54 15.15
N ASP A 115 2.72 -8.81 15.81
CA ASP A 115 3.64 -7.75 16.23
C ASP A 115 4.51 -7.22 15.09
N GLN A 116 4.51 -7.81 13.89
CA GLN A 116 5.41 -7.39 12.81
C GLN A 116 4.74 -7.59 11.46
N VAL A 117 4.73 -6.56 10.62
CA VAL A 117 4.16 -6.65 9.28
C VAL A 117 4.89 -5.72 8.31
N ILE A 118 5.08 -6.20 7.09
CA ILE A 118 5.52 -5.41 5.93
C ILE A 118 4.46 -5.60 4.85
N VAL A 119 3.90 -4.49 4.36
CA VAL A 119 2.90 -4.48 3.28
C VAL A 119 3.44 -3.65 2.13
N GLU A 120 3.75 -4.29 1.00
CA GLU A 120 4.16 -3.63 -0.25
C GLU A 120 2.99 -3.61 -1.23
N ASN A 121 2.63 -2.41 -1.70
CA ASN A 121 1.63 -2.17 -2.73
C ASN A 121 2.27 -1.47 -3.92
N GLY A 122 3.05 -2.21 -4.72
CA GLY A 122 3.79 -1.66 -5.85
C GLY A 122 4.98 -0.83 -5.37
N GLY A 123 4.85 0.51 -5.43
CA GLY A 123 5.91 1.43 -5.03
C GLY A 123 5.84 1.87 -3.56
N ASP A 124 4.71 1.63 -2.90
CA ASP A 124 4.45 2.07 -1.52
C ASP A 124 4.62 0.92 -0.53
N ILE A 125 5.21 1.21 0.63
CA ILE A 125 5.48 0.22 1.67
C ILE A 125 5.03 0.76 3.03
N PHE A 126 4.19 0.01 3.73
CA PHE A 126 4.00 0.13 5.17
C PHE A 126 4.87 -0.90 5.88
N LEU A 127 5.54 -0.50 6.95
CA LEU A 127 6.48 -1.37 7.66
C LEU A 127 6.46 -1.13 9.17
N LYS A 128 6.29 -2.22 9.91
CA LYS A 128 6.57 -2.32 11.34
C LYS A 128 7.32 -3.62 11.58
N ALA A 129 8.58 -3.53 12.00
CA ALA A 129 9.43 -4.68 12.30
C ALA A 129 10.06 -4.54 13.69
N ASN A 130 10.36 -5.67 14.34
CA ASN A 130 11.05 -5.69 15.64
C ASN A 130 12.57 -5.80 15.48
N ARG A 131 13.09 -5.41 14.33
CA ARG A 131 14.52 -5.40 13.97
C ARG A 131 14.77 -4.38 12.87
N ASP A 132 16.03 -4.07 12.65
CA ASP A 132 16.45 -3.25 11.52
C ASP A 132 16.05 -3.93 10.19
N VAL A 133 15.48 -3.14 9.29
CA VAL A 133 15.09 -3.58 7.94
C VAL A 133 15.68 -2.62 6.93
N THR A 134 16.34 -3.18 5.92
CA THR A 134 16.78 -2.40 4.76
C THR A 134 15.74 -2.49 3.64
N VAL A 135 15.18 -1.35 3.24
CA VAL A 135 14.25 -1.26 2.11
C VAL A 135 15.06 -0.98 0.84
N SER A 136 15.30 -2.02 0.04
CA SER A 136 16.07 -1.91 -1.21
C SER A 136 15.32 -1.10 -2.27
N ILE A 137 16.06 -0.25 -2.99
CA ILE A 137 15.54 0.51 -4.13
C ILE A 137 15.79 -0.29 -5.41
N PHE A 138 14.73 -0.71 -6.08
CA PHE A 138 14.81 -1.34 -7.39
C PHE A 138 14.92 -0.28 -8.48
N ALA A 139 16.01 -0.28 -9.23
CA ALA A 139 16.31 0.71 -10.27
C ALA A 139 16.35 0.11 -11.69
N GLY A 140 15.81 -1.10 -11.87
CA GLY A 140 15.70 -1.76 -13.18
C GLY A 140 17.06 -2.02 -13.83
N SER A 141 17.26 -1.53 -15.06
CA SER A 141 18.51 -1.68 -15.81
C SER A 141 19.62 -0.70 -15.40
N SER A 142 19.36 0.19 -14.43
CA SER A 142 20.35 1.14 -13.94
C SER A 142 21.57 0.44 -13.33
N PRO A 143 22.80 0.97 -13.49
CA PRO A 143 23.98 0.48 -12.77
C PRO A 143 23.86 0.54 -11.23
N LEU A 144 22.87 1.26 -10.72
CA LEU A 144 22.56 1.43 -9.30
C LEU A 144 21.56 0.37 -8.78
N ASN A 145 21.01 -0.48 -9.65
CA ASN A 145 20.04 -1.50 -9.25
C ASN A 145 20.62 -2.43 -8.17
N GLU A 146 19.86 -2.63 -7.09
CA GLU A 146 20.25 -3.46 -5.94
C GLU A 146 21.49 -2.98 -5.16
N LYS A 147 21.93 -1.72 -5.37
CA LYS A 147 23.08 -1.14 -4.66
C LYS A 147 22.72 -0.16 -3.54
N PHE A 148 21.45 0.25 -3.45
CA PHE A 148 20.98 1.22 -2.47
C PHE A 148 19.76 0.69 -1.74
N GLY A 149 19.68 1.01 -0.46
CA GLY A 149 18.50 0.77 0.37
C GLY A 149 18.42 1.83 1.46
N LEU A 150 17.21 2.04 1.96
CA LEU A 150 16.94 2.88 3.12
C LEU A 150 17.08 2.00 4.38
N LEU A 151 17.74 2.54 5.41
CA LEU A 151 17.93 1.91 6.72
C LEU A 151 16.85 2.37 7.70
#